data_AF-A0A9C9F9M2-F1
#
_entry.id   AF-A0A9C9F9M2-F1
#
_cell.length_a   1.000
_cell.length_b   1.000
_cell.length_c   1.000
_cell.angle_alpha   90.00
_cell.angle_beta   90.00
_cell.angle_gamma   90.00
#
_symmetry.space_group_name_H-M   'P 1'
#
loop_
_entity.id
_entity.type
_entity.pdbx_description
1 polymer ?
#
loop_
_entity_poly.entity_id
_entity_poly.type
_entity_poly.pdbx_seq_one_letter_code
_entity_poly.pdbx_strand_id
1 'polypeptide(L)' 'GEDKWRWNFSDAYPVKWTGPELRADNNTVAFETIELAHHGIKKG' A
#
# COMPACT_ATOMS: atom_id res chain seq x y z
N GLY A 1 1.31 24.36 -0.75
CA GLY A 1 2.35 23.93 -1.70
C GLY A 1 1.65 23.23 -2.84
N GLU A 2 2.09 23.47 -4.08
CA GLU A 2 1.56 22.74 -5.25
C GLU A 2 2.19 21.35 -5.36
N ASP A 3 1.39 20.39 -5.82
CA ASP A 3 1.84 19.03 -6.11
C ASP A 3 2.92 19.03 -7.21
N LYS A 4 4.07 18.40 -6.94
CA LYS A 4 5.21 18.32 -7.88
C LYS A 4 5.23 17.05 -8.72
N TRP A 5 4.64 15.97 -8.22
CA TRP A 5 4.59 14.69 -8.91
C TRP A 5 3.47 13.84 -8.35
N ARG A 6 2.75 13.13 -9.23
CA ARG A 6 1.70 12.19 -8.85
C ARG A 6 1.70 10.97 -9.77
N TRP A 7 1.28 9.84 -9.23
CA TRP A 7 0.90 8.66 -10.01
C TRP A 7 -0.58 8.37 -9.75
N ASN A 8 -1.30 8.00 -10.80
CA ASN A 8 -2.70 7.61 -10.73
C ASN A 8 -2.85 6.18 -11.24
N PHE A 9 -3.50 5.34 -10.45
CA PHE A 9 -3.85 3.96 -10.80
C PHE A 9 -5.32 3.91 -11.24
N SER A 10 -5.62 3.14 -12.27
CA SER A 10 -7.00 2.94 -12.77
C SER A 10 -7.51 1.57 -12.36
N ASP A 11 -8.74 1.53 -11.86
CA ASP A 11 -9.43 0.31 -11.39
C ASP A 11 -8.56 -0.57 -10.49
N ALA A 12 -7.99 0.05 -9.45
CA ALA A 12 -7.17 -0.64 -8.46
C ALA A 12 -8.05 -1.29 -7.39
N TYR A 13 -7.77 -2.54 -7.04
CA TYR A 13 -8.49 -3.30 -6.01
C TYR A 13 -7.53 -4.22 -5.25
N PRO A 14 -7.81 -4.52 -3.97
CA PRO A 14 -6.97 -5.38 -3.17
C PRO A 14 -7.03 -6.82 -3.65
N VAL A 15 -5.88 -7.47 -3.71
CA VAL A 15 -5.73 -8.89 -4.03
C VAL A 15 -5.16 -9.69 -2.87
N LYS A 16 -4.52 -9.03 -1.90
CA LYS A 16 -4.02 -9.67 -0.67
C LYS A 16 -3.89 -8.67 0.47
N TRP A 17 -4.07 -9.17 1.69
CA TRP A 17 -3.83 -8.45 2.92
C TRP A 17 -3.07 -9.34 3.91
N THR A 18 -1.98 -8.82 4.45
CA THR A 18 -1.21 -9.42 5.53
C THR A 18 -1.27 -8.49 6.72
N GLY A 19 -1.88 -8.96 7.81
CA GLY A 19 -1.98 -8.23 9.06
C GLY A 19 -0.64 -8.11 9.79
N PRO A 20 -0.60 -7.33 10.89
CA PRO A 20 0.61 -7.13 11.66
C PRO A 20 1.08 -8.42 12.35
N GLU A 21 2.40 -8.64 12.34
CA GLU A 21 3.00 -9.67 13.20
C GLU A 21 2.96 -9.19 14.66
N LEU A 22 2.27 -9.95 15.51
CA LEU A 22 2.22 -9.71 16.95
C LEU A 22 3.26 -10.59 17.64
N ARG A 23 4.42 -9.99 17.98
CA ARG A 23 5.49 -10.65 18.72
C ARG A 23 5.64 -9.99 20.09
N ALA A 24 5.49 -10.79 21.15
CA ALA A 24 5.57 -10.31 22.53
C ALA A 24 7.01 -10.10 23.03
N ASP A 25 7.99 -10.65 22.31
CA ASP A 25 9.41 -10.62 22.64
C ASP A 25 10.17 -9.46 21.99
N ASN A 26 9.51 -8.65 21.15
CA ASN A 26 10.16 -7.60 20.40
C ASN A 26 9.26 -6.34 20.27
N ASN A 27 9.84 -5.16 20.47
CA ASN A 27 9.13 -3.87 20.37
C ASN A 27 9.18 -3.33 18.93
N THR A 28 8.85 -4.17 17.95
CA THR A 28 8.80 -3.78 16.54
C THR A 28 7.51 -3.02 16.23
N VAL A 29 7.60 -1.98 15.41
CA VAL A 29 6.42 -1.29 14.88
C VAL A 29 5.58 -2.29 14.07
N ALA A 30 4.29 -2.35 14.36
CA ALA A 30 3.35 -3.20 13.64
C ALA A 30 3.12 -2.64 12.22
N PHE A 31 3.36 -3.48 11.21
CA PHE A 31 3.11 -3.15 9.82
C PHE A 31 2.06 -4.07 9.22
N GLU A 32 1.14 -3.52 8.45
CA GLU A 32 0.28 -4.28 7.57
C GLU A 32 0.71 -4.10 6.12
N THR A 33 0.42 -5.10 5.28
CA THR A 33 0.72 -5.06 3.85
C THR A 33 -0.55 -5.33 3.06
N ILE A 34 -0.89 -4.42 2.14
CA ILE A 34 -1.96 -4.59 1.17
C ILE A 34 -1.34 -4.64 -0.22
N GLU A 35 -1.67 -5.67 -0.99
CA GLU A 35 -1.28 -5.80 -2.39
C GLU A 35 -2.47 -5.42 -3.27
N LEU A 36 -2.26 -4.51 -4.23
CA LEU A 36 -3.29 -4.06 -5.18
C LEU A 36 -2.97 -4.57 -6.58
N ALA A 37 -3.97 -5.12 -7.27
CA ALA A 37 -3.96 -5.24 -8.72
C ALA A 37 -4.64 -4.01 -9.32
N HIS A 38 -4.19 -3.57 -10.50
CA HIS A 38 -4.74 -2.41 -11.19
C HIS A 38 -4.73 -2.62 -12.70
N HIS A 39 -5.63 -1.95 -13.41
CA HIS A 39 -5.74 -2.05 -14.87
C HIS A 39 -4.96 -0.97 -15.63
N GLY A 40 -4.25 -0.09 -14.93
CA GLY A 40 -3.34 0.86 -15.56
C GLY A 40 -2.68 1.81 -14.57
N ILE A 41 -1.54 2.35 -14.95
CA ILE A 41 -0.78 3.36 -14.19
C ILE A 41 -0.40 4.52 -15.10
N LYS A 42 -0.57 5.76 -14.63
CA LYS A 42 -0.18 6.96 -15.38
C LYS A 42 0.40 8.04 -14.47
N LYS A 43 1.30 8.86 -15.02
CA LYS A 43 1.78 10.08 -14.34
C LYS A 43 0.65 11.11 -14.31
N GLY A 44 0.43 11.70 -13.14
CA GLY A 44 -0.51 12.79 -12.90
C GLY A 44 0.12 14.16 -13.02
#